data_AF-A0A521W3Y5-F1
#
_entry.id   AF-A0A521W3Y5-F1
#
_cell.length_a   1.000
_cell.length_b   1.000
_cell.length_c   1.000
_cell.angle_alpha   90.00
_cell.angle_beta   90.00
_cell.angle_gamma   90.00
#
_symmetry.space_group_name_H-M   'P 1'
#
loop_
_entity.id
_entity.type
_entity.pdbx_description
1 polymer ?
#
loop_
_entity_poly.entity_id
_entity_poly.type
_entity_poly.pdbx_seq_one_letter_code
_entity_poly.pdbx_strand_id
1 'polypeptide(L)'
;MARTFIFCILIITNISFLVSQEPFNGDDEKLLIKQEIERYKGRFFQQQSTLAEDRIDVTYYKLDITVTTSPQYISGVVTMDAVALVNGLSSITLDLMNSLSVDSCFVGSVEVGVVQGASSFNVTLDRTYNLGESFRAEIYYQGIPGSSGFGSFEFSSHAGTPWVWSLSEPYGAKDWWPCKDHPMDKADSAEIVVTCDSEYKVGSNGKLLGVTDNGNGTSTHHWKESFPISTYLISIAITNYAEFSNW
;
A
#
# COMPACT_ATOMS: atom_id res chain seq x y z
N MET A 1 69.29 21.81 -2.40
CA MET A 1 67.96 22.46 -2.34
C MET A 1 66.77 21.48 -2.40
N ALA A 2 66.96 20.17 -2.61
CA ALA A 2 65.86 19.18 -2.66
C ALA A 2 65.59 18.44 -1.33
N ARG A 3 66.52 18.46 -0.36
CA ARG A 3 66.36 17.74 0.93
C ARG A 3 65.53 18.49 1.97
N THR A 4 65.43 19.82 1.88
CA THR A 4 64.62 20.65 2.79
C THR A 4 63.13 20.60 2.42
N PHE A 5 62.80 20.38 1.14
CA PHE A 5 61.41 20.33 0.65
C PHE A 5 60.67 19.03 1.06
N ILE A 6 61.39 17.92 1.17
CA ILE A 6 60.83 16.62 1.58
C ILE A 6 60.44 16.61 3.07
N PHE A 7 61.13 17.39 3.90
CA PHE A 7 60.85 17.47 5.33
C PHE A 7 59.56 18.27 5.64
N CYS A 8 59.22 19.27 4.82
CA CYS A 8 57.97 20.03 4.99
C CYS A 8 56.72 19.24 4.57
N ILE A 9 56.82 18.38 3.55
CA ILE A 9 55.68 17.54 3.10
C ILE A 9 55.33 16.47 4.14
N LEU A 10 56.33 15.89 4.80
CA LEU A 10 56.12 14.90 5.88
C LEU A 10 55.48 15.49 7.15
N ILE A 11 55.67 16.78 7.42
CA ILE A 11 55.02 17.46 8.56
C ILE A 11 53.56 17.79 8.22
N ILE A 12 53.25 18.20 6.98
CA ILE A 12 51.86 18.50 6.56
C ILE A 12 51.00 17.23 6.52
N THR A 13 51.54 16.09 6.07
CA THR A 13 50.79 14.81 6.08
C THR A 13 50.52 14.28 7.49
N ASN A 14 51.35 14.58 8.48
CA ASN A 14 51.10 14.19 9.87
C ASN A 14 50.03 15.07 10.55
N ILE A 15 49.89 16.34 10.15
CA ILE A 15 48.81 17.21 10.66
C ILE A 15 47.45 16.78 10.07
N SER A 16 47.40 16.34 8.81
CA SER A 16 46.15 15.85 8.20
C SER A 16 45.65 14.53 8.81
N PHE A 17 46.53 13.68 9.35
CA PHE A 17 46.12 12.47 10.08
C PHE A 17 45.63 12.79 11.50
N LEU A 18 46.14 13.84 12.15
CA LEU A 18 45.67 14.27 13.48
C LEU A 18 44.27 14.91 13.43
N VAL A 19 43.86 15.53 12.32
CA VAL A 19 42.50 16.07 12.15
C VAL A 19 41.46 14.98 11.81
N SER A 20 41.89 13.74 11.54
CA SER A 20 40.98 12.61 11.26
C SER A 20 40.62 11.77 12.49
N GLN A 21 41.12 12.15 13.68
CA GLN A 21 40.84 11.49 14.95
C GLN A 21 40.39 12.50 16.01
N GLU A 22 39.53 13.45 15.66
CA GLU A 22 38.67 14.02 16.69
C GLU A 22 37.83 12.85 17.24
N PRO A 23 37.89 12.56 18.57
CA PRO A 23 37.04 11.52 19.13
C PRO A 23 35.60 11.92 18.82
N PHE A 24 34.90 11.08 18.07
CA PHE A 24 33.48 11.26 17.81
C PHE A 24 32.78 11.46 19.16
N ASN A 25 32.40 12.70 19.44
CA ASN A 25 31.90 13.07 20.75
C ASN A 25 30.44 12.61 20.83
N GLY A 26 29.98 12.12 21.99
CA GLY A 26 28.60 11.68 22.17
C GLY A 26 27.56 12.78 21.90
N ASP A 27 27.98 14.04 21.83
CA ASP A 27 27.13 15.16 21.43
C ASP A 27 26.96 15.29 19.90
N ASP A 28 27.94 14.88 19.11
CA ASP A 28 27.83 14.76 17.64
C ASP A 28 26.91 13.59 17.27
N GLU A 29 27.00 12.48 18.00
CA GLU A 29 26.07 11.35 17.88
C GLU A 29 24.63 11.78 18.16
N LYS A 30 24.39 12.49 19.27
CA LYS A 30 23.07 13.02 19.61
C LYS A 30 22.55 14.01 18.58
N LEU A 31 23.42 14.82 17.98
CA LEU A 31 23.03 15.77 16.94
C LEU A 31 22.62 15.04 15.66
N LEU A 32 23.40 14.06 15.22
CA LEU A 32 23.08 13.22 14.06
C LEU A 32 21.80 12.41 14.29
N ILE A 33 21.63 11.83 15.48
CA ILE A 33 20.39 11.14 15.89
C ILE A 33 19.21 12.12 15.86
N LYS A 34 19.36 13.34 16.39
CA LYS A 34 18.30 14.36 16.33
C LYS A 34 17.98 14.77 14.90
N GLN A 35 18.99 15.01 14.06
CA GLN A 35 18.79 15.38 12.65
C GLN A 35 18.08 14.27 11.89
N GLU A 36 18.47 13.02 12.13
CA GLU A 36 17.85 11.86 11.51
C GLU A 36 16.43 11.64 12.05
N ILE A 37 16.17 11.83 13.35
CA ILE A 37 14.82 11.85 13.93
C ILE A 37 13.95 12.95 13.31
N GLU A 38 14.46 14.18 13.17
CA GLU A 38 13.69 15.27 12.56
C GLU A 38 13.46 15.04 11.07
N ARG A 39 14.43 14.46 10.37
CA ARG A 39 14.26 14.01 8.98
C ARG A 39 13.21 12.90 8.87
N TYR A 40 13.22 11.93 9.79
CA TYR A 40 12.22 10.87 9.85
C TYR A 40 10.84 11.44 10.20
N LYS A 41 10.74 12.33 11.19
CA LYS A 41 9.49 13.03 11.53
C LYS A 41 8.94 13.81 10.33
N GLY A 42 9.78 14.55 9.62
CA GLY A 42 9.37 15.29 8.43
C GLY A 42 8.80 14.39 7.33
N ARG A 43 9.35 13.18 7.15
CA ARG A 43 8.83 12.18 6.20
C ARG A 43 7.59 11.45 6.70
N PHE A 44 7.55 11.07 7.98
CA PHE A 44 6.43 10.33 8.59
C PHE A 44 5.19 11.20 8.77
N PHE A 45 5.33 12.45 9.23
CA PHE A 45 4.20 13.36 9.48
C PHE A 45 3.65 14.02 8.20
N GLN A 46 4.39 13.97 7.10
CA GLN A 46 3.90 14.47 5.81
C GLN A 46 3.09 13.41 5.05
N GLN A 47 3.06 12.17 5.54
CA GLN A 47 2.24 11.10 4.98
C GLN A 47 0.81 11.27 5.48
N GLN A 48 -0.10 11.59 4.56
CA GLN A 48 -1.50 11.88 4.87
C GLN A 48 -2.13 10.75 5.69
N SER A 49 -2.62 11.11 6.87
CA SER A 49 -3.47 10.24 7.68
C SER A 49 -4.71 9.81 6.89
N THR A 50 -5.28 8.68 7.29
CA THR A 50 -6.63 8.28 6.89
C THR A 50 -7.67 9.36 7.23
N LEU A 51 -8.67 9.52 6.36
CA LEU A 51 -9.88 10.29 6.63
C LEU A 51 -11.06 9.37 7.02
N ALA A 52 -10.85 8.05 7.02
CA ALA A 52 -11.84 7.10 7.51
C ALA A 52 -12.01 7.25 9.03
N GLU A 53 -13.27 7.28 9.46
CA GLU A 53 -13.63 7.45 10.87
C GLU A 53 -13.55 6.11 11.62
N ASP A 54 -13.16 6.13 12.90
CA ASP A 54 -13.15 4.95 13.79
C ASP A 54 -14.56 4.61 14.32
N ARG A 55 -15.52 4.50 13.40
CA ARG A 55 -16.92 4.16 13.69
C ARG A 55 -17.30 2.76 13.22
N ILE A 56 -16.37 2.10 12.55
CA ILE A 56 -16.48 0.72 12.09
C ILE A 56 -15.18 -0.03 12.39
N ASP A 57 -15.32 -1.33 12.58
CA ASP A 57 -14.25 -2.32 12.65
C ASP A 57 -14.34 -3.18 11.39
N VAL A 58 -13.30 -3.19 10.56
CA VAL A 58 -13.30 -3.95 9.30
C VAL A 58 -12.74 -5.33 9.55
N THR A 59 -13.57 -6.34 9.31
CA THR A 59 -13.26 -7.75 9.63
C THR A 59 -12.75 -8.54 8.43
N TYR A 60 -13.09 -8.13 7.21
CA TYR A 60 -12.70 -8.86 6.00
C TYR A 60 -12.60 -7.94 4.78
N TYR A 61 -11.63 -8.24 3.92
CA TYR A 61 -11.52 -7.69 2.59
C TYR A 61 -11.45 -8.80 1.52
N LYS A 62 -12.13 -8.60 0.40
CA LYS A 62 -11.84 -9.29 -0.86
C LYS A 62 -11.53 -8.25 -1.92
N LEU A 63 -10.33 -8.31 -2.48
CA LEU A 63 -9.98 -7.54 -3.67
C LEU A 63 -10.15 -8.45 -4.86
N ASP A 64 -11.09 -8.13 -5.74
CA ASP A 64 -11.32 -8.85 -7.01
C ASP A 64 -11.06 -7.87 -8.16
N ILE A 65 -9.82 -7.87 -8.64
CA ILE A 65 -9.28 -6.81 -9.48
C ILE A 65 -8.66 -7.36 -10.76
N THR A 66 -8.75 -6.56 -11.82
CA THR A 66 -8.03 -6.75 -13.08
C THR A 66 -6.94 -5.68 -13.18
N VAL A 67 -5.72 -6.12 -13.50
CA VAL A 67 -4.58 -5.23 -13.71
C VAL A 67 -4.07 -5.41 -15.14
N THR A 68 -4.02 -4.31 -15.89
CA THR A 68 -3.43 -4.27 -17.23
C THR A 68 -2.16 -3.44 -17.22
N THR A 69 -1.17 -3.83 -18.04
CA THR A 69 0.12 -3.13 -18.16
C THR A 69 0.24 -2.30 -19.43
N SER A 70 -0.61 -2.56 -20.44
CA SER A 70 -0.71 -1.77 -21.67
C SER A 70 -2.18 -1.68 -22.14
N PRO A 71 -2.92 -0.62 -21.77
CA PRO A 71 -2.51 0.49 -20.91
C PRO A 71 -2.31 0.06 -19.45
N GLN A 72 -1.60 0.88 -18.66
CA GLN A 72 -1.53 0.73 -17.20
C GLN A 72 -2.88 1.08 -16.60
N TYR A 73 -3.53 0.13 -15.92
CA TYR A 73 -4.87 0.33 -15.39
C TYR A 73 -5.22 -0.69 -14.31
N ILE A 74 -6.09 -0.30 -13.37
CA ILE A 74 -6.77 -1.21 -12.45
C ILE A 74 -8.28 -1.02 -12.57
N SER A 75 -9.03 -2.11 -12.49
CA SER A 75 -10.49 -2.07 -12.33
C SER A 75 -10.95 -3.28 -11.56
N GLY A 76 -12.04 -3.16 -10.81
CA GLY A 76 -12.57 -4.29 -10.06
C GLY A 76 -13.50 -3.88 -8.94
N VAL A 77 -13.63 -4.79 -7.97
CA VAL A 77 -14.48 -4.62 -6.80
C VAL A 77 -13.71 -4.96 -5.53
N VAL A 78 -13.94 -4.16 -4.49
CA VAL A 78 -13.56 -4.52 -3.12
C VAL A 78 -14.82 -4.88 -2.34
N THR A 79 -14.88 -6.11 -1.84
CA THR A 79 -15.86 -6.51 -0.83
C THR A 79 -15.28 -6.25 0.56
N MET A 80 -16.01 -5.55 1.40
CA MET A 80 -15.61 -5.21 2.77
C MET A 80 -16.72 -5.64 3.74
N ASP A 81 -16.38 -6.48 4.73
CA ASP A 81 -17.28 -6.77 5.86
C ASP A 81 -16.85 -5.95 7.07
N ALA A 82 -17.79 -5.25 7.68
CA ALA A 82 -17.52 -4.40 8.83
C ALA A 82 -18.60 -4.49 9.91
N VAL A 83 -18.20 -4.17 11.14
CA VAL A 83 -19.08 -4.08 12.32
C VAL A 83 -19.19 -2.61 12.73
N ALA A 84 -20.42 -2.14 12.96
CA ALA A 84 -20.65 -0.79 13.48
C ALA A 84 -20.21 -0.68 14.94
N LEU A 85 -19.37 0.32 15.25
CA LEU A 85 -18.87 0.63 16.60
C LEU A 85 -19.66 1.74 17.31
N VAL A 86 -20.75 2.22 16.68
CA VAL A 86 -21.62 3.26 17.22
C VAL A 86 -23.09 2.96 16.93
N ASN A 87 -23.99 3.57 17.70
CA ASN A 87 -25.40 3.58 17.37
C ASN A 87 -25.71 4.64 16.30
N GLY A 88 -26.71 4.40 15.47
CA GLY A 88 -27.14 5.40 14.49
C GLY A 88 -26.17 5.60 13.31
N LEU A 89 -25.36 4.60 12.96
CA LEU A 89 -24.45 4.68 11.82
C LEU A 89 -25.24 4.64 10.50
N SER A 90 -25.24 5.73 9.75
CA SER A 90 -25.95 5.85 8.47
C SER A 90 -25.05 6.19 7.28
N SER A 91 -23.76 6.42 7.53
CA SER A 91 -22.75 6.63 6.50
C SER A 91 -21.37 6.27 7.05
N ILE A 92 -20.45 5.97 6.13
CA ILE A 92 -19.04 5.71 6.43
C ILE A 92 -18.16 6.51 5.48
N THR A 93 -16.95 6.82 5.93
CA THR A 93 -15.91 7.41 5.08
C THR A 93 -14.81 6.38 4.91
N LEU A 94 -14.39 6.17 3.66
CA LEU A 94 -13.28 5.29 3.28
C LEU A 94 -12.25 6.09 2.48
N ASP A 95 -11.02 5.61 2.44
CA ASP A 95 -9.91 6.24 1.72
C ASP A 95 -9.79 5.68 0.29
N LEU A 96 -9.64 6.59 -0.67
CA LEU A 96 -9.29 6.29 -2.06
C LEU A 96 -8.80 7.58 -2.72
N MET A 97 -7.64 7.54 -3.38
CA MET A 97 -7.15 8.68 -4.16
C MET A 97 -8.02 8.93 -5.39
N ASN A 98 -8.26 10.21 -5.71
CA ASN A 98 -9.09 10.62 -6.85
C ASN A 98 -8.46 10.38 -8.24
N SER A 99 -7.27 9.78 -8.31
CA SER A 99 -6.75 9.16 -9.54
C SER A 99 -7.53 7.88 -9.91
N LEU A 100 -8.27 7.33 -8.96
CA LEU A 100 -9.22 6.23 -9.10
C LEU A 100 -10.64 6.77 -8.89
N SER A 101 -11.61 6.22 -9.62
CA SER A 101 -13.02 6.58 -9.52
C SER A 101 -13.79 5.42 -8.91
N VAL A 102 -14.67 5.71 -7.94
CA VAL A 102 -15.70 4.75 -7.51
C VAL A 102 -16.85 4.81 -8.52
N ASP A 103 -17.12 3.68 -9.18
CA ASP A 103 -18.18 3.58 -10.18
C ASP A 103 -19.56 3.37 -9.53
N SER A 104 -19.63 2.44 -8.57
CA SER A 104 -20.84 2.12 -7.82
C SER A 104 -20.48 1.48 -6.47
N CYS A 105 -21.41 1.55 -5.52
CA CYS A 105 -21.28 0.90 -4.23
C CYS A 105 -22.59 0.23 -3.86
N PHE A 106 -22.52 -1.00 -3.36
CA PHE A 106 -23.66 -1.75 -2.87
C PHE A 106 -23.46 -2.06 -1.39
N VAL A 107 -24.50 -1.86 -0.59
CA VAL A 107 -24.56 -2.38 0.78
C VAL A 107 -25.64 -3.45 0.81
N GLY A 108 -25.23 -4.70 1.05
CA GLY A 108 -26.08 -5.85 0.79
C GLY A 108 -26.48 -5.93 -0.68
N SER A 109 -27.78 -5.83 -0.98
CA SER A 109 -28.29 -5.81 -2.37
C SER A 109 -28.73 -4.42 -2.85
N VAL A 110 -28.49 -3.38 -2.06
CA VAL A 110 -28.97 -2.02 -2.34
C VAL A 110 -27.81 -1.20 -2.87
N GLU A 111 -27.96 -0.64 -4.07
CA GLU A 111 -27.04 0.37 -4.58
C GLU A 111 -27.18 1.65 -3.76
N VAL A 112 -26.06 2.20 -3.31
CA VAL A 112 -26.02 3.35 -2.42
C VAL A 112 -25.22 4.51 -3.00
N GLY A 113 -25.54 5.72 -2.55
CA GLY A 113 -24.86 6.93 -3.01
C GLY A 113 -23.42 7.05 -2.48
N VAL A 114 -22.52 7.45 -3.37
CA VAL A 114 -21.11 7.75 -3.07
C VAL A 114 -20.80 9.21 -3.40
N VAL A 115 -20.06 9.87 -2.50
CA VAL A 115 -19.50 11.21 -2.74
C VAL A 115 -17.99 11.14 -2.59
N GLN A 116 -17.27 11.19 -3.70
CA GLN A 116 -15.82 11.10 -3.72
C GLN A 116 -15.16 12.48 -3.60
N GLY A 117 -14.18 12.57 -2.70
CA GLY A 117 -13.30 13.71 -2.50
C GLY A 117 -11.91 13.46 -3.10
N ALA A 118 -10.89 14.18 -2.61
CA ALA A 118 -9.53 14.10 -3.15
C ALA A 118 -8.78 12.82 -2.77
N SER A 119 -8.97 12.35 -1.53
CA SER A 119 -8.27 11.19 -0.96
C SER A 119 -9.18 10.29 -0.12
N SER A 120 -10.49 10.44 -0.27
CA SER A 120 -11.51 9.68 0.45
C SER A 120 -12.85 9.76 -0.28
N PHE A 121 -13.80 8.93 0.11
CA PHE A 121 -15.18 8.97 -0.35
C PHE A 121 -16.12 8.63 0.80
N ASN A 122 -17.29 9.26 0.80
CA ASN A 122 -18.37 8.95 1.74
C ASN A 122 -19.38 8.01 1.07
N VAL A 123 -19.76 6.96 1.79
CA VAL A 123 -20.81 6.02 1.39
C VAL A 123 -22.00 6.23 2.32
N THR A 124 -23.17 6.53 1.75
CA THR A 124 -24.42 6.49 2.51
C THR A 124 -24.84 5.02 2.66
N LEU A 125 -25.13 4.56 3.87
CA LEU A 125 -25.54 3.16 4.09
C LEU A 125 -26.99 2.95 3.65
N ASP A 126 -27.34 1.71 3.32
CA ASP A 126 -28.70 1.30 2.90
C ASP A 126 -29.75 1.53 4.00
N ARG A 127 -29.31 1.44 5.25
CA ARG A 127 -30.09 1.76 6.44
C ARG A 127 -29.19 2.28 7.55
N THR A 128 -29.82 2.62 8.66
CA THR A 128 -29.10 2.85 9.92
C THR A 128 -28.70 1.53 10.56
N TYR A 129 -27.42 1.44 10.96
CA TYR A 129 -26.86 0.35 11.75
C TYR A 129 -26.58 0.83 13.18
N ASN A 130 -26.80 -0.05 14.15
CA ASN A 130 -26.51 0.18 15.54
C ASN A 130 -25.26 -0.58 15.98
N LEU A 131 -24.78 -0.27 17.20
CA LEU A 131 -23.58 -0.86 17.75
C LEU A 131 -23.64 -2.40 17.69
N GLY A 132 -22.60 -3.00 17.10
CA GLY A 132 -22.44 -4.44 16.96
C GLY A 132 -23.15 -5.06 15.74
N GLU A 133 -23.92 -4.29 14.97
CA GLU A 133 -24.48 -4.79 13.71
C GLU A 133 -23.40 -4.85 12.61
N SER A 134 -23.43 -5.92 11.81
CA SER A 134 -22.54 -6.10 10.67
C SER A 134 -23.19 -5.69 9.36
N PHE A 135 -22.37 -5.24 8.41
CA PHE A 135 -22.77 -4.99 7.03
C PHE A 135 -21.65 -5.37 6.06
N ARG A 136 -22.04 -5.57 4.80
CA ARG A 136 -21.13 -5.82 3.68
C ARG A 136 -21.27 -4.71 2.67
N ALA A 137 -20.15 -4.12 2.27
CA ALA A 137 -20.07 -3.20 1.15
C ALA A 137 -19.32 -3.83 -0.03
N GLU A 138 -19.82 -3.64 -1.25
CA GLU A 138 -19.14 -3.98 -2.50
C GLU A 138 -18.90 -2.69 -3.27
N ILE A 139 -17.63 -2.33 -3.42
CA ILE A 139 -17.20 -1.03 -3.96
C ILE A 139 -16.51 -1.28 -5.30
N TYR A 140 -17.20 -0.94 -6.38
CA TYR A 140 -16.68 -1.04 -7.75
C TYR A 140 -15.89 0.22 -8.07
N TYR A 141 -14.67 0.05 -8.58
CA TYR A 141 -13.77 1.16 -8.83
C TYR A 141 -12.81 0.85 -9.98
N GLN A 142 -12.23 1.91 -10.55
CA GLN A 142 -11.25 1.79 -11.62
C GLN A 142 -10.39 3.05 -11.77
N GLY A 143 -9.29 2.94 -12.50
CA GLY A 143 -8.47 4.07 -12.89
C GLY A 143 -6.99 3.72 -12.96
N ILE A 144 -6.16 4.75 -12.79
CA ILE A 144 -4.71 4.60 -12.74
C ILE A 144 -4.29 4.82 -11.28
N PRO A 145 -3.72 3.80 -10.61
CA PRO A 145 -3.18 3.93 -9.27
C PRO A 145 -2.25 5.12 -9.13
N GLY A 146 -2.34 5.80 -7.98
CA GLY A 146 -1.39 6.81 -7.60
C GLY A 146 -0.08 6.19 -7.12
N SER A 147 0.98 6.99 -7.11
CA SER A 147 2.22 6.67 -6.41
C SER A 147 2.44 7.67 -5.28
N SER A 148 2.62 7.14 -4.07
CA SER A 148 2.98 7.91 -2.88
C SER A 148 4.03 7.18 -2.05
N GLY A 149 4.60 7.88 -1.06
CA GLY A 149 5.59 7.31 -0.15
C GLY A 149 6.82 6.76 -0.89
N PHE A 150 7.01 5.45 -0.83
CA PHE A 150 8.11 4.71 -1.46
C PHE A 150 7.73 4.04 -2.80
N GLY A 151 6.59 4.39 -3.39
CA GLY A 151 6.06 3.74 -4.59
C GLY A 151 4.89 2.80 -4.26
N SER A 152 3.86 3.33 -3.60
CA SER A 152 2.67 2.60 -3.11
C SER A 152 2.07 1.62 -4.10
N PHE A 153 1.95 2.01 -5.37
CA PHE A 153 1.65 1.12 -6.48
C PHE A 153 2.37 1.62 -7.74
N GLU A 154 3.18 0.76 -8.34
CA GLU A 154 4.08 1.16 -9.42
C GLU A 154 3.98 0.23 -10.60
N PHE A 155 3.97 0.82 -11.79
CA PHE A 155 4.14 0.13 -13.05
C PHE A 155 5.52 0.45 -13.61
N SER A 156 6.34 -0.57 -13.80
CA SER A 156 7.71 -0.45 -14.30
C SER A 156 8.01 -1.56 -15.31
N SER A 157 9.28 -1.71 -15.68
CA SER A 157 9.74 -2.80 -16.53
C SER A 157 11.14 -3.26 -16.16
N HIS A 158 11.41 -4.54 -16.43
CA HIS A 158 12.75 -5.11 -16.40
C HIS A 158 13.01 -5.81 -17.73
N ALA A 159 14.10 -5.43 -18.41
CA ALA A 159 14.45 -5.95 -19.74
C ALA A 159 13.28 -5.92 -20.76
N GLY A 160 12.41 -4.91 -20.68
CA GLY A 160 11.24 -4.75 -21.55
C GLY A 160 10.01 -5.57 -21.14
N THR A 161 10.08 -6.36 -20.07
CA THR A 161 8.93 -7.07 -19.49
C THR A 161 8.27 -6.19 -18.42
N PRO A 162 6.93 -6.03 -18.43
CA PRO A 162 6.22 -5.32 -17.39
C PRO A 162 6.46 -5.90 -15.99
N TRP A 163 6.57 -5.01 -15.01
CA TRP A 163 6.62 -5.32 -13.59
C TRP A 163 5.70 -4.36 -12.85
N VAL A 164 4.66 -4.92 -12.20
CA VAL A 164 3.80 -4.18 -11.28
C VAL A 164 4.09 -4.59 -9.84
N TRP A 165 4.13 -3.65 -8.90
CA TRP A 165 4.33 -3.94 -7.47
C TRP A 165 3.68 -2.89 -6.58
N SER A 166 3.37 -3.27 -5.34
CA SER A 166 2.87 -2.36 -4.32
C SER A 166 3.78 -2.29 -3.10
N LEU A 167 3.94 -1.10 -2.52
CA LEU A 167 4.61 -0.85 -1.24
C LEU A 167 3.86 0.21 -0.44
N SER A 168 2.79 -0.20 0.24
CA SER A 168 1.79 0.71 0.78
C SER A 168 2.06 1.26 2.19
N GLU A 169 3.18 0.94 2.83
CA GLU A 169 3.41 1.41 4.21
C GLU A 169 3.61 2.94 4.30
N PRO A 170 3.03 3.61 5.31
CA PRO A 170 1.88 3.22 6.17
C PRO A 170 0.48 3.46 5.59
N TYR A 171 0.31 4.38 4.62
CA TYR A 171 -1.01 4.89 4.17
C TYR A 171 -1.14 4.95 2.64
N GLY A 172 -0.42 4.07 1.95
CA GLY A 172 -0.41 3.97 0.48
C GLY A 172 -1.38 2.91 -0.04
N ALA A 173 -2.25 2.33 0.78
CA ALA A 173 -3.23 1.35 0.30
C ALA A 173 -4.31 2.07 -0.53
N LYS A 174 -4.77 3.23 -0.03
CA LYS A 174 -5.72 4.12 -0.71
C LYS A 174 -5.30 4.60 -2.11
N ASP A 175 -4.04 4.46 -2.48
CA ASP A 175 -3.54 4.85 -3.81
C ASP A 175 -3.95 3.86 -4.90
N TRP A 176 -4.36 2.64 -4.54
CA TRP A 176 -4.67 1.57 -5.50
C TRP A 176 -5.94 0.78 -5.21
N TRP A 177 -6.54 0.91 -4.03
CA TRP A 177 -7.83 0.27 -3.70
C TRP A 177 -8.58 0.98 -2.57
N PRO A 178 -9.93 0.94 -2.56
CA PRO A 178 -10.75 1.56 -1.53
C PRO A 178 -10.67 0.80 -0.20
N CYS A 179 -10.34 1.50 0.89
CA CYS A 179 -10.16 0.87 2.20
C CYS A 179 -10.35 1.83 3.38
N LYS A 180 -10.47 1.31 4.60
CA LYS A 180 -10.21 2.09 5.82
C LYS A 180 -8.71 2.01 6.10
N ASP A 181 -7.93 2.98 5.59
CA ASP A 181 -6.45 2.90 5.58
C ASP A 181 -5.84 3.25 6.95
N HIS A 182 -6.27 2.53 7.99
CA HIS A 182 -5.88 2.76 9.38
C HIS A 182 -5.10 1.54 9.91
N PRO A 183 -3.78 1.61 10.12
CA PRO A 183 -2.93 0.46 10.49
C PRO A 183 -3.38 -0.33 11.73
N MET A 184 -4.07 0.32 12.67
CA MET A 184 -4.59 -0.32 13.89
C MET A 184 -5.84 -1.17 13.69
N ASP A 185 -6.56 -0.98 12.58
CA ASP A 185 -7.77 -1.73 12.25
C ASP A 185 -7.39 -2.88 11.30
N LYS A 186 -7.15 -4.05 11.88
CA LYS A 186 -6.70 -5.24 11.13
C LYS A 186 -7.92 -6.08 10.77
N ALA A 187 -8.12 -6.28 9.47
CA ALA A 187 -9.07 -7.28 9.01
C ALA A 187 -8.62 -8.67 9.44
N ASP A 188 -9.55 -9.49 9.95
CA ASP A 188 -9.29 -10.86 10.43
C ASP A 188 -8.76 -11.77 9.31
N SER A 189 -9.14 -11.47 8.06
CA SER A 189 -8.67 -12.18 6.87
C SER A 189 -8.83 -11.33 5.60
N ALA A 190 -8.12 -11.72 4.54
CA ALA A 190 -8.24 -11.08 3.25
C ALA A 190 -8.12 -12.09 2.10
N GLU A 191 -8.85 -11.85 1.02
CA GLU A 191 -8.70 -12.56 -0.26
C GLU A 191 -8.26 -11.60 -1.35
N ILE A 192 -7.24 -11.99 -2.10
CA ILE A 192 -6.66 -11.19 -3.17
C ILE A 192 -6.78 -11.99 -4.46
N VAL A 193 -7.73 -11.59 -5.30
CA VAL A 193 -8.08 -12.21 -6.58
C VAL A 193 -7.65 -11.25 -7.69
N VAL A 194 -6.60 -11.60 -8.41
CA VAL A 194 -5.98 -10.72 -9.40
C VAL A 194 -6.02 -11.37 -10.78
N THR A 195 -6.64 -10.68 -11.72
CA THR A 195 -6.66 -11.03 -13.13
C THR A 195 -5.64 -10.19 -13.89
N CYS A 196 -4.77 -10.83 -14.67
CA CYS A 196 -3.78 -10.17 -15.53
C CYS A 196 -3.52 -11.02 -16.79
N ASP A 197 -2.71 -10.51 -17.73
CA ASP A 197 -2.30 -11.30 -18.90
C ASP A 197 -1.65 -12.62 -18.48
N SER A 198 -1.96 -13.70 -19.21
CA SER A 198 -1.58 -15.08 -18.83
C SER A 198 -0.08 -15.35 -18.90
N GLU A 199 0.69 -14.46 -19.51
CA GLU A 199 2.16 -14.52 -19.52
C GLU A 199 2.79 -14.12 -18.17
N TYR A 200 2.02 -13.48 -17.29
CA TYR A 200 2.46 -13.04 -15.98
C TYR A 200 1.90 -13.92 -14.86
N LYS A 201 2.62 -13.92 -13.74
CA LYS A 201 2.19 -14.51 -12.48
C LYS A 201 2.00 -13.42 -11.44
N VAL A 202 1.11 -13.66 -10.49
CA VAL A 202 0.84 -12.76 -9.37
C VAL A 202 1.34 -13.38 -8.08
N GLY A 203 2.25 -12.70 -7.38
CA GLY A 203 2.55 -12.96 -5.97
C GLY A 203 1.71 -12.06 -5.07
N SER A 204 1.12 -12.62 -4.02
CA SER A 204 0.36 -11.87 -3.01
C SER A 204 0.39 -12.60 -1.66
N ASN A 205 -0.40 -12.13 -0.69
CA ASN A 205 -0.37 -12.55 0.69
C ASN A 205 -1.05 -13.91 0.92
N GLY A 206 -0.52 -14.67 1.88
CA GLY A 206 -1.10 -15.93 2.31
C GLY A 206 -0.91 -17.08 1.33
N LYS A 207 -1.93 -17.94 1.21
CA LYS A 207 -1.88 -19.16 0.41
C LYS A 207 -2.51 -18.94 -0.97
N LEU A 208 -1.78 -19.30 -2.04
CA LEU A 208 -2.36 -19.43 -3.38
C LEU A 208 -3.36 -20.60 -3.38
N LEU A 209 -4.64 -20.29 -3.54
CA LEU A 209 -5.72 -21.26 -3.61
C LEU A 209 -5.87 -21.87 -5.00
N GLY A 210 -5.57 -21.09 -6.04
CA GLY A 210 -5.60 -21.57 -7.42
C GLY A 210 -5.26 -20.50 -8.44
N VAL A 211 -5.03 -20.96 -9.67
CA VAL A 211 -4.88 -20.13 -10.87
C VAL A 211 -5.88 -20.62 -11.91
N THR A 212 -6.72 -19.72 -12.40
CA THR A 212 -7.73 -20.01 -13.42
C THR A 212 -7.31 -19.40 -14.74
N ASP A 213 -7.24 -20.21 -15.79
CA ASP A 213 -7.17 -19.72 -17.17
C ASP A 213 -8.58 -19.29 -17.62
N ASN A 214 -8.72 -18.03 -18.01
CA ASN A 214 -10.02 -17.45 -18.40
C ASN A 214 -10.37 -17.71 -19.87
N GLY A 215 -9.48 -18.34 -20.64
CA GLY A 215 -9.71 -18.69 -22.05
C GLY A 215 -9.72 -17.50 -23.02
N ASN A 216 -9.39 -16.30 -22.55
CA ASN A 216 -9.37 -15.05 -23.31
C ASN A 216 -8.00 -14.37 -23.30
N GLY A 217 -6.94 -15.10 -22.93
CA GLY A 217 -5.59 -14.57 -22.81
C GLY A 217 -5.25 -14.01 -21.43
N THR A 218 -6.18 -13.98 -20.48
CA THR A 218 -5.92 -13.61 -19.07
C THR A 218 -5.98 -14.82 -18.14
N SER A 219 -5.34 -14.68 -17.00
CA SER A 219 -5.37 -15.64 -15.90
C SER A 219 -5.71 -14.95 -14.59
N THR A 220 -6.44 -15.64 -13.71
CA THR A 220 -6.84 -15.15 -12.40
C THR A 220 -6.15 -15.94 -11.30
N HIS A 221 -5.37 -15.26 -10.48
CA HIS A 221 -4.69 -15.82 -9.32
C HIS A 221 -5.48 -15.50 -8.06
N HIS A 222 -5.82 -16.52 -7.27
CA HIS A 222 -6.59 -16.36 -6.03
C HIS A 222 -5.73 -16.68 -4.82
N TRP A 223 -5.41 -15.65 -4.05
CA TRP A 223 -4.66 -15.73 -2.80
C TRP A 223 -5.57 -15.51 -1.59
N LYS A 224 -5.25 -16.17 -0.47
CA LYS A 224 -5.98 -16.03 0.79
C LYS A 224 -5.03 -15.88 1.98
N GLU A 225 -5.14 -14.74 2.65
CA GLU A 225 -4.60 -14.49 3.98
C GLU A 225 -5.66 -14.85 5.04
N SER A 226 -5.30 -15.71 5.98
CA SER A 226 -6.24 -16.22 7.00
C SER A 226 -5.93 -15.70 8.40
N PHE A 227 -4.97 -14.78 8.52
CA PHE A 227 -4.61 -14.12 9.77
C PHE A 227 -4.86 -12.62 9.70
N PRO A 228 -4.98 -11.95 10.87
CA PRO A 228 -5.21 -10.51 10.92
C PRO A 228 -4.14 -9.71 10.17
N ILE A 229 -4.57 -8.86 9.23
CA ILE A 229 -3.70 -8.09 8.33
C ILE A 229 -4.12 -6.63 8.26
N SER A 230 -3.14 -5.71 8.35
CA SER A 230 -3.35 -4.28 8.13
C SER A 230 -3.40 -3.98 6.62
N THR A 231 -4.15 -2.95 6.21
CA THR A 231 -4.34 -2.54 4.80
C THR A 231 -3.02 -2.40 4.04
N TYR A 232 -2.02 -1.75 4.63
CA TYR A 232 -0.72 -1.52 3.98
C TYR A 232 0.13 -2.79 3.76
N LEU A 233 -0.19 -3.89 4.44
CA LEU A 233 0.50 -5.18 4.29
C LEU A 233 -0.11 -6.03 3.16
N ILE A 234 -1.31 -5.69 2.69
CA ILE A 234 -1.87 -6.30 1.48
C ILE A 234 -1.03 -5.81 0.31
N SER A 235 -0.50 -6.78 -0.45
CA SER A 235 0.48 -6.53 -1.50
C SER A 235 0.19 -7.35 -2.74
N ILE A 236 0.53 -6.80 -3.90
CA ILE A 236 0.57 -7.54 -5.16
C ILE A 236 1.90 -7.29 -5.85
N ALA A 237 2.41 -8.32 -6.52
CA ALA A 237 3.54 -8.19 -7.43
C ALA A 237 3.26 -9.04 -8.68
N ILE A 238 3.41 -8.45 -9.87
CA ILE A 238 3.02 -9.04 -11.15
C ILE A 238 4.18 -8.92 -12.13
N THR A 239 4.70 -10.06 -12.59
CA THR A 239 5.65 -10.14 -13.70
C THR A 239 5.81 -11.60 -14.15
N ASN A 240 6.76 -11.88 -15.04
CA ASN A 240 7.09 -13.22 -15.54
C ASN A 240 7.87 -14.09 -14.52
N TYR A 241 7.32 -14.31 -13.32
CA TYR A 241 8.00 -15.08 -12.28
C TYR A 241 8.25 -16.55 -12.68
N ALA A 242 9.44 -17.03 -12.29
CA ALA A 242 9.72 -18.46 -12.21
C ALA A 242 9.21 -19.01 -10.87
N GLU A 243 8.65 -20.21 -10.88
CA GLU A 243 8.15 -20.89 -9.69
C GLU A 243 8.95 -22.17 -9.46
N PHE A 244 9.37 -22.35 -8.22
CA PHE A 244 10.11 -23.53 -7.78
C PHE A 244 9.27 -24.19 -6.70
N SER A 245 8.83 -25.43 -6.93
CA SER A 245 7.98 -26.20 -6.02
C SER A 245 8.73 -27.32 -5.29
N ASN A 246 10.02 -27.51 -5.62
CA ASN A 246 10.85 -28.57 -5.08
C ASN A 246 11.98 -27.94 -4.26
N TRP A 247 11.80 -27.89 -2.94
CA TRP A 247 12.84 -27.59 -1.96
C TRP A 247 12.97 -28.74 -0.96
#